data_AF-B2VZA8-F1
#
_entry.id   AF-B2VZA8-F1
#
_cell.length_a   1.000
_cell.length_b   1.000
_cell.length_c   1.000
_cell.angle_alpha   90.00
_cell.angle_beta   90.00
_cell.angle_gamma   90.00
#
_symmetry.space_group_name_H-M   'P 1'
#
loop_
_entity.id
_entity.type
_entity.pdbx_description
1 polymer ?
#
loop_
_entity_poly.entity_id
_entity_poly.type
_entity_poly.pdbx_seq_one_letter_code
_entity_poly.pdbx_strand_id
1 'polypeptide(L)'
;MPLEVHRITDPSDFEAFVDIQLAAFQDGGGITAFLSPNPSPADYRQKIIDRQIQSLKEEPDLVFLKVIDTELDGKMIACAKWRINTEEKTEEQVKKMCPGPDEKDKENPALVDFWAFLSRSCIF
;
A
#
# COMPACT_ATOMS: atom_id res chain seq x y z
N MET A 1 -19.66 -18.53 -3.11
CA MET A 1 -18.61 -17.56 -2.77
C MET A 1 -18.19 -17.62 -1.29
N PRO A 2 -17.58 -18.69 -0.78
CA PRO A 2 -16.82 -18.60 0.47
C PRO A 2 -15.52 -17.83 0.18
N LEU A 3 -15.48 -16.57 0.58
CA LEU A 3 -14.26 -15.79 0.60
C LEU A 3 -13.51 -16.09 1.90
N GLU A 4 -12.20 -16.28 1.81
CA GLU A 4 -11.36 -16.51 2.98
C GLU A 4 -10.31 -15.43 3.13
N VAL A 5 -10.05 -15.04 4.38
CA VAL A 5 -9.03 -14.04 4.73
C VAL A 5 -7.85 -14.76 5.37
N HIS A 6 -6.67 -14.56 4.79
CA HIS A 6 -5.43 -15.17 5.25
C HIS A 6 -4.35 -14.12 5.46
N ARG A 7 -3.37 -14.40 6.31
CA ARG A 7 -2.14 -13.61 6.36
C ARG A 7 -1.27 -13.95 5.14
N ILE A 8 -0.61 -12.95 4.58
CA ILE A 8 0.49 -13.20 3.64
C ILE A 8 1.71 -13.59 4.46
N THR A 9 2.20 -14.80 4.23
CA THR A 9 3.41 -15.35 4.86
C THR A 9 4.45 -15.77 3.84
N ASP A 10 4.04 -15.99 2.59
CA ASP A 10 4.92 -16.35 1.49
C ASP A 10 5.21 -15.10 0.64
N PRO A 11 6.49 -14.70 0.47
CA PRO A 11 6.88 -13.64 -0.45
C PRO A 11 6.33 -13.78 -1.88
N SER A 12 6.03 -14.99 -2.35
CA SER A 12 5.47 -15.22 -3.68
C SER A 12 4.08 -14.58 -3.89
N ASP A 13 3.33 -14.33 -2.81
CA ASP A 13 2.03 -13.65 -2.83
C ASP A 13 2.14 -12.19 -3.31
N PHE A 14 3.32 -11.56 -3.20
CA PHE A 14 3.46 -10.13 -3.48
C PHE A 14 3.36 -9.77 -4.96
N GLU A 15 3.57 -10.72 -5.87
CA GLU A 15 3.31 -10.48 -7.28
C GLU A 15 1.83 -10.17 -7.53
N ALA A 16 0.94 -11.05 -7.07
CA ALA A 16 -0.50 -10.86 -7.18
C ALA A 16 -0.99 -9.63 -6.39
N PHE A 17 -0.41 -9.40 -5.20
CA PHE A 17 -0.69 -8.20 -4.41
C PHE A 17 -0.44 -6.92 -5.23
N VAL A 18 0.75 -6.81 -5.84
CA VAL A 18 1.15 -5.61 -6.57
C VAL A 18 0.36 -5.47 -7.86
N ASP A 19 0.01 -6.57 -8.53
CA ASP A 19 -0.85 -6.53 -9.71
C ASP A 19 -2.25 -5.99 -9.38
N ILE A 20 -2.84 -6.44 -8.27
CA ILE A 20 -4.12 -5.91 -7.76
C ILE A 20 -3.98 -4.43 -7.42
N GLN A 21 -2.90 -4.03 -6.75
CA GLN A 21 -2.63 -2.64 -6.39
C GLN A 21 -2.54 -1.75 -7.64
N LEU A 22 -1.75 -2.13 -8.65
CA LEU A 22 -1.59 -1.36 -9.87
C LEU A 22 -2.90 -1.26 -10.66
N ALA A 23 -3.65 -2.36 -10.77
CA ALA A 23 -4.96 -2.37 -11.41
C ALA A 23 -5.97 -1.46 -10.68
N ALA A 24 -5.94 -1.40 -9.36
CA ALA A 24 -6.87 -0.59 -8.57
C ALA A 24 -6.57 0.92 -8.65
N PHE A 25 -5.29 1.31 -8.71
CA PHE A 25 -4.88 2.70 -8.59
C PHE A 25 -4.33 3.31 -9.88
N GLN A 26 -3.37 2.64 -10.52
CA GLN A 26 -2.65 3.22 -11.65
C GLN A 26 -3.45 3.04 -12.94
N ASP A 27 -3.93 1.82 -13.18
CA ASP A 27 -4.61 1.46 -14.43
C ASP A 27 -6.14 1.61 -14.32
N GLY A 28 -6.67 1.68 -13.08
CA GLY A 28 -8.09 1.81 -12.78
C GLY A 28 -8.66 3.23 -12.93
N GLY A 29 -7.81 4.23 -13.18
CA GLY A 29 -8.21 5.65 -13.28
C GLY A 29 -8.41 6.33 -11.92
N GLY A 30 -9.30 7.32 -11.86
CA GLY A 30 -9.61 8.04 -10.62
C GLY A 30 -8.58 9.11 -10.21
N ILE A 31 -8.54 9.47 -8.93
CA ILE A 31 -7.70 10.57 -8.41
C ILE A 31 -6.20 10.32 -8.64
N THR A 32 -5.77 9.07 -8.61
CA THR A 32 -4.38 8.64 -8.80
C THR A 32 -3.86 8.93 -10.20
N ALA A 33 -4.70 8.83 -11.23
CA ALA A 33 -4.33 9.20 -12.60
C ALA A 33 -4.05 10.71 -12.75
N PHE A 34 -4.69 11.55 -11.93
CA PHE A 34 -4.42 12.99 -11.91
C PHE A 34 -3.17 13.34 -11.09
N LEU A 35 -2.89 12.57 -10.04
CA LEU A 35 -1.74 12.78 -9.16
C LEU A 35 -0.42 12.29 -9.79
N SER A 36 -0.48 11.25 -10.62
CA SER A 36 0.68 10.66 -11.30
C SER A 36 0.44 10.55 -12.80
N PRO A 37 0.51 11.66 -13.55
CA PRO A 37 0.12 11.71 -14.97
C PRO A 37 1.13 11.01 -15.91
N ASN A 38 2.34 10.76 -15.44
CA ASN A 38 3.38 10.12 -16.23
C ASN A 38 3.28 8.59 -16.11
N PRO A 39 3.54 7.85 -17.20
CA PRO A 39 3.59 6.39 -17.14
C PRO A 39 4.66 5.95 -16.16
N SER A 40 4.35 4.89 -15.41
CA SER A 40 5.30 4.30 -14.47
C SER A 40 6.52 3.72 -15.22
N PRO A 41 7.74 3.86 -14.66
CA PRO A 41 8.93 3.23 -15.22
C PRO A 41 8.76 1.71 -15.39
N ALA A 42 9.47 1.13 -16.36
CA ALA A 42 9.40 -0.32 -16.63
C ALA A 42 9.76 -1.20 -15.41
N ASP A 43 10.58 -0.70 -14.50
CA ASP A 43 11.00 -1.40 -13.28
C ASP A 43 10.11 -1.10 -12.05
N TYR A 44 9.06 -0.29 -12.21
CA TYR A 44 8.22 0.17 -11.11
C TYR A 44 7.51 -0.97 -10.38
N ARG A 45 6.96 -1.94 -11.14
CA ARG A 45 6.32 -3.13 -10.57
C ARG A 45 7.27 -3.89 -9.66
N GLN A 46 8.48 -4.19 -10.15
CA GLN A 46 9.47 -4.94 -9.39
C GLN A 46 9.91 -4.18 -8.13
N LYS A 47 10.13 -2.87 -8.24
CA LYS A 47 10.47 -2.01 -7.08
C LYS A 47 9.41 -2.07 -5.99
N ILE A 48 8.11 -2.09 -6.35
CA ILE A 48 7.05 -2.21 -5.35
C ILE A 48 7.09 -3.60 -4.72
N ILE A 49 7.22 -4.67 -5.50
CA ILE A 49 7.32 -6.05 -4.99
C ILE A 49 8.46 -6.16 -3.97
N ASP A 50 9.65 -5.72 -4.36
CA ASP A 50 10.86 -5.76 -3.51
C ASP A 50 10.64 -4.98 -2.21
N ARG A 51 9.99 -3.82 -2.28
CA ARG A 51 9.64 -3.02 -1.11
C ARG A 51 8.66 -3.75 -0.18
N GLN A 52 7.64 -4.43 -0.71
CA GLN A 52 6.70 -5.16 0.15
C GLN A 52 7.36 -6.37 0.81
N ILE A 53 8.22 -7.09 0.07
CA ILE A 53 9.03 -8.20 0.62
C ILE A 53 9.94 -7.69 1.73
N GLN A 54 10.59 -6.54 1.52
CA GLN A 54 11.45 -5.93 2.54
C GLN A 54 10.64 -5.53 3.77
N SER A 55 9.51 -4.85 3.58
CA SER A 55 8.57 -4.50 4.64
C SER A 55 8.12 -5.73 5.46
N LEU A 56 7.79 -6.85 4.81
CA LEU A 56 7.40 -8.09 5.50
C LEU A 56 8.52 -8.63 6.41
N LYS A 57 9.78 -8.44 6.03
CA LYS A 57 10.95 -8.93 6.77
C LYS A 57 11.35 -8.01 7.92
N GLU A 58 11.31 -6.70 7.69
CA GLU A 58 11.90 -5.72 8.59
C GLU A 58 10.92 -5.08 9.56
N GLU A 59 9.62 -5.10 9.25
CA GLU A 59 8.61 -4.33 9.98
C GLU A 59 7.67 -5.28 10.75
N PRO A 60 7.95 -5.57 12.03
CA PRO A 60 7.19 -6.55 12.80
C PRO A 60 5.78 -6.09 13.16
N ASP A 61 5.52 -4.77 13.13
CA ASP A 61 4.18 -4.20 13.35
C ASP A 61 3.31 -4.24 12.08
N LEU A 62 3.88 -4.68 10.95
CA LEU A 62 3.21 -4.70 9.67
C LEU A 62 2.58 -6.08 9.40
N VAL A 63 1.27 -6.08 9.15
CA VAL A 63 0.49 -7.26 8.82
C VAL A 63 -0.09 -7.11 7.42
N PHE A 64 0.27 -8.07 6.57
CA PHE A 64 -0.31 -8.21 5.24
C PHE A 64 -1.41 -9.26 5.26
N LEU A 65 -2.55 -8.92 4.68
CA LEU A 65 -3.70 -9.79 4.55
C LEU A 65 -4.03 -9.98 3.07
N LYS A 66 -4.46 -11.19 2.70
CA LYS A 66 -5.01 -11.52 1.40
C LYS A 66 -6.41 -12.09 1.56
N VAL A 67 -7.29 -11.77 0.60
CA VAL A 67 -8.59 -12.41 0.44
C VAL A 67 -8.49 -13.32 -0.76
N ILE A 68 -8.79 -14.61 -0.58
CA ILE A 68 -8.86 -15.59 -1.65
C ILE A 68 -10.30 -15.97 -1.94
N ASP A 69 -10.59 -16.22 -3.21
CA ASP A 69 -11.84 -16.82 -3.65
C ASP A 69 -11.64 -18.33 -3.83
N THR A 70 -12.29 -19.12 -2.96
CA THR A 70 -12.18 -20.58 -2.98
C THR A 70 -12.87 -21.23 -4.19
N GLU A 71 -13.76 -20.51 -4.87
CA GLU A 71 -14.40 -20.97 -6.11
C GLU A 71 -13.56 -20.65 -7.36
N LEU A 72 -12.50 -19.84 -7.21
CA LEU A 72 -11.55 -19.48 -8.27
C LEU A 72 -10.16 -20.06 -8.00
N ASP A 73 -10.08 -21.33 -7.61
CA ASP A 73 -8.81 -22.04 -7.37
C ASP A 73 -7.90 -21.33 -6.35
N GLY A 74 -8.50 -20.69 -5.33
CA GLY A 74 -7.76 -19.96 -4.29
C GLY A 74 -7.13 -18.66 -4.79
N LYS A 75 -7.59 -18.10 -5.91
CA LYS A 75 -7.08 -16.85 -6.47
C LYS A 75 -7.23 -15.70 -5.48
N MET A 76 -6.16 -14.93 -5.31
CA MET A 76 -6.19 -13.66 -4.57
C MET A 76 -7.04 -12.62 -5.33
N ILE A 77 -8.02 -12.02 -4.65
CA ILE A 77 -8.93 -11.02 -5.24
C ILE A 77 -8.85 -9.67 -4.53
N ALA A 78 -8.32 -9.62 -3.32
CA ALA A 78 -8.07 -8.40 -2.58
C ALA A 78 -6.90 -8.57 -1.61
N CYS A 79 -6.30 -7.46 -1.22
CA CYS A 79 -5.19 -7.44 -0.30
C CYS A 79 -5.21 -6.20 0.57
N ALA A 80 -4.62 -6.29 1.75
CA ALA A 80 -4.47 -5.17 2.66
C ALA A 80 -3.11 -5.18 3.35
N LYS A 81 -2.56 -3.97 3.56
CA LYS A 81 -1.34 -3.73 4.34
C LYS A 81 -1.73 -2.90 5.56
N TRP A 82 -1.63 -3.47 6.74
CA TRP A 82 -2.03 -2.85 8.01
C TRP A 82 -0.82 -2.73 8.92
N ARG A 83 -0.71 -1.63 9.66
CA ARG A 83 0.16 -1.58 10.84
C ARG A 83 -0.70 -1.81 12.08
N ILE A 84 -0.33 -2.79 12.89
CA ILE A 84 -1.03 -3.14 14.12
C ILE A 84 -0.07 -2.86 15.29
N ASN A 85 -0.38 -1.83 16.06
CA ASN A 85 0.38 -1.47 17.26
C ASN A 85 -0.27 -2.15 18.46
N THR A 86 0.48 -2.98 19.19
CA THR A 86 0.01 -3.61 20.44
C THR A 86 0.15 -2.70 21.65
N GLU A 87 0.97 -1.66 21.52
CA GLU A 87 1.24 -0.64 22.52
C GLU A 87 0.88 0.74 21.96
N GLU A 88 0.53 1.65 22.86
CA GLU A 88 0.27 3.04 22.50
C GLU A 88 1.55 3.68 21.96
N LYS A 89 1.45 4.35 20.81
CA LYS A 89 2.57 5.09 20.21
C LYS A 89 2.54 6.52 20.71
N THR A 90 3.72 7.08 20.97
CA THR A 90 3.87 8.51 21.24
C THR A 90 3.45 9.34 20.03
N GLU A 91 3.04 10.60 20.23
CA GLU A 91 2.69 11.51 19.14
C GLU A 91 3.78 11.63 18.08
N GLU A 92 5.06 11.60 18.49
CA GLU A 92 6.20 11.67 17.59
C GLU A 92 6.31 10.43 16.69
N GLN A 93 6.02 9.25 17.25
CA GLN A 93 5.99 7.99 16.50
C GLN A 93 4.79 7.96 15.54
N VAL A 94 3.63 8.46 15.96
CA VAL A 94 2.44 8.59 15.10
C VAL A 94 2.70 9.55 13.95
N LYS A 95 3.30 10.73 14.21
CA LYS A 95 3.67 11.70 13.15
C LYS A 95 4.55 11.10 12.06
N LYS A 96 5.53 10.27 12.44
CA LYS A 96 6.41 9.57 11.48
C LYS A 96 5.67 8.58 10.59
N MET A 97 4.50 8.12 11.01
CA MET A 97 3.66 7.17 10.27
C MET A 97 2.60 7.87 9.41
N CYS A 98 2.37 9.16 9.62
CA CYS A 98 1.40 9.91 8.84
C CYS A 98 1.88 10.07 7.39
N PRO A 99 0.95 10.03 6.43
CA PRO A 99 1.30 10.18 5.02
C PRO A 99 1.88 11.57 4.75
N GLY A 100 2.87 11.65 3.86
CA GLY A 100 3.54 12.88 3.49
C GLY A 100 4.19 12.79 2.10
N PRO A 101 4.50 13.94 1.48
CA PRO A 101 5.15 13.96 0.17
C PRO A 101 6.61 13.48 0.24
N ASP A 102 7.05 12.71 -0.75
CA ASP A 102 8.47 12.41 -0.97
C ASP A 102 9.22 13.67 -1.47
N GLU A 103 10.56 13.68 -1.47
CA GLU A 103 11.33 14.82 -2.00
C GLU A 103 10.97 15.18 -3.46
N LYS A 104 10.80 14.16 -4.30
CA LYS A 104 10.37 14.31 -5.70
C LYS A 104 8.96 14.89 -5.86
N ASP A 105 8.13 14.77 -4.83
CA ASP A 105 6.72 15.16 -4.85
C ASP A 105 6.52 16.63 -4.51
N LYS A 106 7.52 17.25 -3.85
CA LYS A 106 7.46 18.65 -3.38
C LYS A 106 7.34 19.67 -4.51
N GLU A 107 7.76 19.30 -5.73
CA GLU A 107 7.64 20.15 -6.91
C GLU A 107 6.23 20.15 -7.51
N ASN A 108 5.31 19.31 -7.03
CA ASN A 108 3.91 19.24 -7.47
C ASN A 108 2.96 19.77 -6.38
N PRO A 109 2.51 21.04 -6.45
CA PRO A 109 1.67 21.64 -5.42
C PRO A 109 0.37 20.88 -5.15
N ALA A 110 -0.26 20.31 -6.17
CA ALA A 110 -1.48 19.54 -6.01
C ALA A 110 -1.24 18.27 -5.18
N LEU A 111 -0.09 17.63 -5.37
CA LEU A 111 0.29 16.43 -4.63
C LEU A 111 0.67 16.77 -3.19
N VAL A 112 1.37 17.89 -2.98
CA VAL A 112 1.64 18.45 -1.64
C VAL A 112 0.35 18.74 -0.88
N ASP A 113 -0.60 19.43 -1.50
CA ASP A 113 -1.90 19.77 -0.89
C ASP A 113 -2.72 18.50 -0.58
N PHE A 114 -2.69 17.52 -1.48
CA PHE A 114 -3.34 16.24 -1.27
C PHE A 114 -2.75 15.50 -0.05
N TRP A 115 -1.42 15.40 0.05
CA TRP A 115 -0.78 14.79 1.22
C TRP A 115 -1.03 15.58 2.51
N ALA A 116 -1.04 16.91 2.45
CA ALA A 116 -1.40 17.75 3.59
C ALA A 116 -2.86 17.59 4.02
N PHE A 117 -3.77 17.29 3.08
CA PHE A 117 -5.14 16.90 3.41
C PHE A 117 -5.19 15.55 4.13
N LEU A 118 -4.48 14.54 3.63
CA LEU A 118 -4.45 13.21 4.26
C LEU A 118 -3.80 13.24 5.65
N SER A 119 -2.72 13.99 5.83
CA SER A 119 -2.01 14.08 7.11
C SER A 119 -2.85 14.72 8.22
N ARG A 120 -3.81 15.60 7.88
CA ARG A 120 -4.77 16.18 8.84
C ARG A 120 -5.75 15.14 9.41
N SER A 121 -5.98 14.04 8.69
CA SER A 121 -6.83 12.94 9.16
C SER A 121 -6.07 11.96 10.06
N CYS A 122 -4.77 12.17 10.27
CA CYS A 122 -3.95 11.41 11.19
C CYS A 122 -4.27 11.91 12.61
N ILE A 123 -5.19 11.23 13.29
CA ILE A 123 -5.66 11.61 14.64
C ILE A 123 -4.67 11.07 15.68
N PHE A 124 -4.29 11.93 16.62
CA PHE A 124 -3.47 11.63 17.80
C PHE A 124 -4.30 11.03 18.93
#